data_AF-A0A290MTN9-F1
#
_entry.id   AF-A0A290MTN9-F1
#
_cell.length_a   1.000
_cell.length_b   1.000
_cell.length_c   1.000
_cell.angle_alpha   90.00
_cell.angle_beta   90.00
_cell.angle_gamma   90.00
#
_symmetry.space_group_name_H-M   'P 1'
#
loop_
_entity.id
_entity.type
_entity.pdbx_description
1 polymer ?
#
loop_
_entity_poly.entity_id
_entity_poly.type
_entity_poly.pdbx_seq_one_letter_code
_entity_poly.pdbx_strand_id
1 'polypeptide(L)' 'MADDHPIPAPARIDVQEPEAVRYWTDVLQVTEEALNEAVDRAGANLDAVRAYIGEHG' A
#
# COMPACT_ATOMS: atom_id res chain seq x y z
N MET A 1 32.81 -1.15 -3.27
CA MET A 1 31.89 -0.44 -2.35
C MET A 1 30.51 -0.83 -2.82
N ALA A 2 29.82 -1.72 -2.11
CA ALA A 2 28.43 -2.01 -2.44
C ALA A 2 27.64 -0.76 -2.06
N ASP A 3 26.90 -0.21 -3.00
CA ASP A 3 25.96 0.87 -2.75
C ASP A 3 24.93 0.38 -1.72
N ASP A 4 25.25 0.60 -0.45
CA ASP A 4 24.34 0.56 0.69
C ASP A 4 23.41 1.78 0.58
N HIS A 5 22.68 1.84 -0.55
CA HIS A 5 21.48 2.63 -0.59
C HIS A 5 20.54 1.90 0.36
N PRO A 6 20.16 2.47 1.52
CA PRO A 6 19.05 1.89 2.27
C PRO A 6 17.91 1.84 1.26
N ILE A 7 17.53 0.64 0.83
CA ILE A 7 16.29 0.47 0.08
C ILE A 7 15.27 1.23 0.92
N PRO A 8 14.65 2.32 0.41
CA PRO A 8 13.68 3.05 1.20
C PRO A 8 12.70 1.98 1.67
N ALA A 9 12.60 1.82 2.99
CA ALA A 9 11.83 0.73 3.56
C ALA A 9 10.47 0.75 2.86
N PRO A 10 10.02 -0.38 2.27
CA PRO A 10 8.80 -0.39 1.51
C PRO A 10 7.70 0.22 2.37
N ALA A 11 7.05 1.27 1.86
CA ALA A 11 5.98 1.93 2.59
C ALA A 11 4.90 0.88 2.87
N ARG A 12 4.66 0.60 4.16
CA ARG A 12 3.67 -0.38 4.57
C ARG A 12 2.33 0.32 4.77
N ILE A 13 1.29 -0.28 4.23
CA ILE A 13 -0.10 0.15 4.41
C ILE A 13 -0.64 -0.57 5.64
N ASP A 14 -0.75 0.15 6.75
CA ASP A 14 -1.33 -0.38 7.98
C ASP A 14 -2.83 -0.11 8.02
N VAL A 15 -3.64 -1.06 7.54
CA VAL A 15 -5.10 -0.91 7.53
C VAL A 15 -5.74 -0.99 8.92
N GLN A 16 -4.96 -1.33 9.94
CA GLN A 16 -5.38 -1.27 11.34
C GLN A 16 -5.36 0.16 11.90
N GLU A 17 -4.60 1.07 11.29
CA GLU A 17 -4.56 2.48 11.67
C GLU A 17 -5.56 3.28 10.81
N PRO A 18 -6.61 3.87 11.39
CA PRO A 18 -7.60 4.62 10.62
C PRO A 18 -7.02 5.86 9.94
N GLU A 19 -5.94 6.43 10.49
CA GLU A 19 -5.23 7.56 9.86
C GLU A 19 -4.46 7.12 8.62
N ALA A 20 -3.75 5.98 8.69
CA ALA A 20 -3.07 5.38 7.55
C ALA A 20 -4.07 5.00 6.46
N VAL A 21 -5.20 4.37 6.82
CA VAL A 21 -6.27 4.05 5.87
C VAL A 21 -6.72 5.30 5.12
N ARG A 22 -7.10 6.37 5.84
CA ARG A 22 -7.55 7.62 5.21
C ARG A 22 -6.49 8.22 4.28
N TYR A 23 -5.24 8.25 4.73
CA TYR A 23 -4.12 8.73 3.92
C TYR A 23 -3.96 7.91 2.63
N TRP A 24 -3.93 6.58 2.72
CA TRP A 24 -3.73 5.71 1.57
C TRP A 24 -4.94 5.66 0.63
N THR A 25 -6.18 5.76 1.15
CA THR A 25 -7.37 5.90 0.32
C THR A 25 -7.35 7.17 -0.52
N ASP A 26 -6.82 8.26 0.03
CA ASP A 26 -6.64 9.52 -0.70
C ASP A 26 -5.48 9.41 -1.71
N VAL A 27 -4.33 8.89 -1.31
CA VAL A 27 -3.17 8.73 -2.21
C VAL A 27 -3.46 7.80 -3.39
N LEU A 28 -4.15 6.68 -3.14
CA LEU A 28 -4.48 5.67 -4.14
C LEU A 28 -5.82 5.96 -4.83
N GLN A 29 -6.57 6.96 -4.37
CA GLN A 29 -7.92 7.32 -4.85
C GLN A 29 -8.87 6.10 -4.87
N VAL A 30 -8.80 5.27 -3.83
CA VAL A 30 -9.65 4.09 -3.64
C VAL A 30 -10.50 4.21 -2.38
N THR A 31 -11.52 3.37 -2.25
CA THR A 31 -12.31 3.27 -1.01
C THR A 31 -11.53 2.51 0.06
N GLU A 32 -11.90 2.71 1.33
CA GLU A 32 -11.34 1.96 2.46
C GLU A 32 -11.50 0.44 2.25
N GLU A 33 -12.66 0.00 1.75
CA GLU A 33 -12.93 -1.41 1.44
C GLU A 33 -11.97 -1.96 0.37
N ALA A 34 -11.74 -1.22 -0.71
CA ALA A 34 -10.81 -1.62 -1.77
C ALA A 34 -9.35 -1.62 -1.29
N LEU A 35 -8.98 -0.68 -0.42
CA LEU A 35 -7.66 -0.67 0.22
C LEU A 35 -7.48 -1.90 1.13
N ASN A 36 -8.49 -2.22 1.93
CA ASN A 36 -8.46 -3.38 2.83
C ASN A 36 -8.39 -4.69 2.04
N GLU A 37 -9.20 -4.84 1.00
CA GLU A 37 -9.16 -6.01 0.11
C GLU A 37 -7.79 -6.12 -0.57
N ALA A 38 -7.26 -5.04 -1.13
CA ALA A 38 -5.96 -5.07 -1.77
C ALA A 38 -4.84 -5.45 -0.79
N VAL A 39 -4.91 -4.98 0.46
CA VAL A 39 -3.96 -5.36 1.52
C VAL A 39 -4.14 -6.81 1.98
N ASP A 40 -5.36 -7.32 2.05
CA ASP A 40 -5.65 -8.73 2.36
C ASP A 40 -5.11 -9.67 1.25
N ARG A 41 -5.25 -9.26 -0.01
CA ARG A 41 -4.93 -10.09 -1.19
C ARG A 41 -3.46 -9.99 -1.60
N ALA A 42 -2.90 -8.78 -1.63
CA ALA A 42 -1.54 -8.49 -2.07
C ALA A 42 -0.54 -8.31 -0.91
N GLY A 43 -1.04 -8.15 0.32
CA GLY A 43 -0.27 -7.84 1.51
C GLY A 43 -0.15 -6.35 1.80
N ALA A 44 0.32 -6.00 3.00
CA ALA A 44 0.47 -4.61 3.47
C ALA A 44 1.60 -3.81 2.76
N ASN A 45 2.10 -4.24 1.62
CA ASN A 45 3.17 -3.56 0.89
C ASN A 45 2.59 -2.60 -0.15
N LEU A 46 2.95 -1.32 -0.13
CA LEU A 46 2.41 -0.31 -1.05
C LEU A 46 2.56 -0.72 -2.52
N ASP A 47 3.74 -1.19 -2.92
CA ASP A 47 3.98 -1.61 -4.30
C ASP A 47 3.04 -2.76 -4.73
N ALA A 48 2.82 -3.72 -3.83
CA ALA A 48 1.94 -4.86 -4.11
C ALA A 48 0.47 -4.42 -4.18
N VAL A 49 0.03 -3.57 -3.26
CA VAL A 49 -1.33 -3.00 -3.25
C VAL A 49 -1.58 -2.16 -4.50
N ARG A 50 -0.63 -1.31 -4.86
CA ARG A 50 -0.73 -0.46 -6.05
C ARG A 50 -0.71 -1.28 -7.35
N ALA A 51 0.10 -2.34 -7.40
CA ALA A 51 0.07 -3.29 -8.51
C ALA A 51 -1.30 -3.97 -8.61
N TYR A 52 -1.84 -4.50 -7.50
CA TYR A 52 -3.15 -5.14 -7.46
C TYR A 52 -4.27 -4.19 -7.94
N ILE A 53 -4.31 -2.96 -7.41
CA ILE A 53 -5.29 -1.95 -7.82
C ILE A 53 -5.11 -1.58 -9.31
N GLY A 54 -3.88 -1.45 -9.79
CA GLY A 54 -3.59 -1.10 -11.19
C GLY A 54 -3.88 -2.24 -12.19
N GLU A 55 -3.82 -3.50 -11.77
CA GLU A 55 -4.17 -4.65 -12.60
C GLU A 55 -5.67 -4.97 -12.59
N HIS A 56 -6.43 -4.47 -11.60
CA HIS A 56 -7.85 -4.77 -11.41
C HIS A 56 -8.81 -3.55 -11.51
N GLY A 57 -8.29 -2.33 -11.71
CA GLY A 57 -9.08 -1.09 -11.88
C GLY A 57 -9.30 -0.69 -13.33
#